data_AF-A0AAE3GE21-F1
#
_entry.id   AF-A0AAE3GE21-F1
#
_cell.length_a   1.000
_cell.length_b   1.000
_cell.length_c   1.000
_cell.angle_alpha   90.00
_cell.angle_beta   90.00
_cell.angle_gamma   90.00
#
_symmetry.space_group_name_H-M   'P 1'
#
loop_
_entity.id
_entity.type
_entity.pdbx_description
1 polymer ?
#
loop_
_entity_poly.entity_id
_entity_poly.type
_entity_poly.pdbx_seq_one_letter_code
_entity_poly.pdbx_strand_id
1 'polypeptide(L)' 'MPYDWWVSAHDSVTHAFPIFRDASAEFHQAACAHAVPPELLVRERGADYCLSCLTIAGSHLRETP' A
#
# COMPACT_ATOMS: atom_id res chain seq x y z
N MET A 1 -11.94 -0.72 -5.45
CA MET A 1 -11.08 -1.92 -5.58
C MET A 1 -10.56 -2.27 -4.21
N PRO A 2 -10.31 -3.55 -3.88
CA PRO A 2 -9.72 -3.89 -2.60
C PRO A 2 -8.20 -3.61 -2.63
N TYR A 3 -7.67 -3.14 -1.51
CA TYR A 3 -6.25 -2.79 -1.31
C TYR A 3 -5.68 -3.65 -0.18
N ASP A 4 -4.40 -4.02 -0.30
CA ASP A 4 -3.59 -4.47 0.83
C ASP A 4 -2.72 -3.33 1.34
N TRP A 5 -2.41 -3.35 2.63
CA TRP A 5 -1.53 -2.39 3.27
C TRP A 5 -0.16 -3.02 3.52
N TRP A 6 0.89 -2.41 2.96
CA TRP A 6 2.27 -2.90 3.06
C TRP A 6 3.23 -1.76 3.34
N VAL A 7 4.28 -2.05 4.09
CA VAL A 7 5.35 -1.10 4.36
C VAL A 7 6.29 -1.05 3.16
N SER A 8 6.59 0.15 2.69
CA SER A 8 7.68 0.38 1.74
C SER A 8 8.96 0.56 2.54
N ALA A 9 9.94 -0.33 2.38
CA ALA A 9 11.26 -0.19 3.03
C ALA A 9 12.06 1.02 2.52
N HIS A 10 11.62 1.64 1.42
CA HIS A 10 12.24 2.84 0.87
C HIS A 10 12.03 4.08 1.76
N ASP A 11 10.83 4.22 2.35
CA ASP A 11 10.43 5.37 3.18
C ASP A 11 9.96 4.96 4.58
N SER A 12 9.90 3.66 4.87
CA SER A 12 9.42 3.08 6.13
C SER A 12 7.96 3.44 6.45
N VAL A 13 7.13 3.70 5.44
CA VAL A 13 5.71 4.07 5.58
C VAL A 13 4.81 2.96 5.02
N THR A 14 3.63 2.77 5.63
CA THR A 14 2.59 1.87 5.14
C THR A 14 1.75 2.51 4.04
N HIS A 15 1.72 1.90 2.87
CA HIS A 15 0.93 2.34 1.71
C HIS A 15 -0.14 1.32 1.33
N ALA A 16 -1.19 1.80 0.66
CA ALA A 16 -2.26 0.96 0.13
C ALA A 16 -1.92 0.54 -1.30
N PHE A 17 -1.69 -0.74 -1.52
CA PHE A 17 -1.40 -1.31 -2.83
C PHE A 17 -2.60 -2.13 -3.33
N PRO A 18 -2.99 -2.05 -4.62
CA PRO A 18 -4.10 -2.85 -5.17
C PRO A 18 -3.88 -4.34 -4.93
N ILE A 19 -4.90 -5.14 -4.60
CA ILE A 19 -4.71 -6.60 -4.37
C ILE A 19 -4.19 -7.32 -5.62
N PHE A 20 -4.65 -6.91 -6.80
CA PHE A 20 -4.24 -7.50 -8.08
C PHE A 20 -2.93 -6.87 -8.58
N ARG A 21 -1.85 -6.96 -7.78
CA ARG A 21 -0.51 -6.57 -8.24
C ARG A 21 0.01 -7.62 -9.19
N ASP A 22 0.55 -7.19 -10.32
CA ASP A 22 1.35 -8.06 -11.18
C ASP A 22 2.69 -8.35 -10.50
N ALA A 23 2.89 -9.59 -10.05
CA ALA A 23 4.11 -10.03 -9.38
C ALA A 23 5.36 -9.98 -10.29
N SER A 24 5.18 -9.84 -11.61
CA SER A 24 6.27 -9.66 -12.58
C SER A 24 6.61 -8.19 -12.85
N ALA A 25 5.86 -7.25 -12.27
CA ALA A 25 6.13 -5.83 -12.43
C ALA A 25 7.43 -5.44 -11.70
N GLU A 26 8.25 -4.62 -12.37
CA GLU A 26 9.46 -4.03 -11.79
C GLU A 26 9.14 -3.11 -10.60
N PHE A 27 7.96 -2.50 -10.62
CA PHE A 27 7.46 -1.65 -9.54
C PHE A 27 5.98 -1.94 -9.26
N HIS A 28 5.62 -1.94 -7.98
CA HIS A 28 4.23 -1.92 -7.54
C HIS A 28 3.81 -0.49 -7.21
N GLN A 29 2.73 -0.05 -7.86
CA GLN A 29 2.15 1.27 -7.63
C GLN A 29 1.16 1.22 -6.47
N ALA A 30 1.34 2.12 -5.50
CA ALA A 30 0.37 2.35 -4.45
C ALA A 30 -0.85 3.13 -4.98
N ALA A 31 -1.85 3.34 -4.13
CA ALA A 31 -2.98 4.21 -4.42
C ALA A 31 -2.57 5.70 -4.55
N CYS A 32 -1.49 6.10 -3.86
CA CYS A 32 -0.87 7.41 -4.03
C CYS A 32 0.14 7.40 -5.20
N ALA A 33 0.94 8.46 -5.36
CA ALA A 33 1.98 8.52 -6.38
C ALA A 33 3.21 7.65 -6.09
N HIS A 34 3.22 6.92 -4.97
CA HIS A 34 4.35 6.09 -4.56
C HIS A 34 4.40 4.80 -5.37
N ALA A 35 5.60 4.42 -5.81
CA ALA A 35 5.88 3.15 -6.45
C ALA A 35 7.13 2.55 -5.82
N VAL A 36 7.12 1.24 -5.62
CA VAL A 36 8.21 0.55 -4.91
C VAL A 36 8.51 -0.79 -5.56
N PRO A 37 9.80 -1.17 -5.70
CA PRO A 37 10.17 -2.51 -6.12
C PRO A 37 9.58 -3.59 -5.20
N PRO A 38 9.17 -4.76 -5.73
CA PRO A 38 8.59 -5.85 -4.94
C PRO A 38 9.45 -6.28 -3.75
N GLU A 39 10.76 -6.30 -3.89
CA GLU A 39 11.74 -6.69 -2.86
C GLU A 39 11.81 -5.72 -1.68
N LEU A 40 11.28 -4.51 -1.83
CA LEU A 40 11.20 -3.50 -0.76
C LEU A 40 9.81 -3.44 -0.11
N LEU A 41 8.89 -4.35 -0.45
CA LEU A 41 7.62 -4.49 0.25
C LEU A 41 7.76 -5.40 1.47
N VAL A 42 7.42 -4.87 2.64
CA VAL A 42 7.54 -5.58 3.91
C VAL A 42 6.18 -5.73 4.58
N ARG A 43 5.86 -6.94 5.06
CA ARG A 43 4.74 -7.18 5.98
C ARG A 43 5.16 -6.86 7.41
N GLU A 44 5.41 -5.58 7.69
CA GLU A 44 5.72 -5.13 9.04
C GLU A 44 4.50 -4.46 9.68
N ARG A 45 4.36 -4.62 11.01
CA ARG A 45 3.32 -3.95 11.80
C ARG A 45 3.94 -2.78 12.55
N GLY A 46 3.24 -1.66 12.62
CA GLY A 46 3.62 -0.52 13.46
C GLY A 46 4.29 0.64 12.73
N ALA A 47 4.40 0.60 11.40
CA ALA A 47 4.77 1.76 10.60
C ALA A 47 3.58 2.72 10.44
N ASP A 48 3.86 4.02 10.41
CA ASP A 48 2.85 5.05 10.13
C ASP A 48 2.22 4.83 8.75
N TYR A 49 0.95 5.22 8.61
CA TYR A 49 0.23 5.12 7.35
C TYR A 49 0.41 6.38 6.51
N CYS A 50 0.63 6.20 5.21
CA CYS A 50 0.61 7.30 4.26
C CYS A 50 -0.78 7.96 4.25
N LEU A 51 -0.84 9.26 4.56
CA LEU A 51 -2.08 10.01 4.64
C LEU A 51 -2.87 9.99 3.32
N SER A 52 -2.18 10.12 2.18
CA SER A 52 -2.84 10.04 0.86
C SER A 52 -3.45 8.66 0.62
N CYS A 53 -2.76 7.58 1.00
CA CYS A 53 -3.31 6.23 0.91
C CYS A 53 -4.51 6.04 1.84
N LEU A 54 -4.49 6.61 3.06
CA LEU A 54 -5.65 6.61 3.96
C LEU A 54 -6.85 7.33 3.35
N THR A 55 -6.67 8.49 2.74
CA THR A 55 -7.78 9.22 2.10
C THR A 55 -8.35 8.45 0.91
N ILE A 56 -7.48 7.89 0.06
CA ILE A 56 -7.90 7.21 -1.18
C ILE A 56 -8.48 5.83 -0.87
N ALA A 57 -7.71 4.95 -0.22
CA ALA A 57 -8.09 3.57 0.05
C ALA A 57 -8.98 3.41 1.29
N GLY A 58 -8.83 4.28 2.30
CA GLY A 58 -9.67 4.27 3.50
C GLY A 58 -11.12 4.63 3.21
N SER A 59 -11.39 5.44 2.17
CA SER A 59 -12.75 5.67 1.69
C SER A 59 -13.45 4.40 1.16
N HIS A 60 -12.68 3.33 0.90
CA HIS A 60 -13.17 2.04 0.43
C HIS A 60 -13.27 0.97 1.54
N LEU A 61 -12.81 1.26 2.76
CA LEU A 61 -13.07 0.43 3.93
C LEU A 61 -14.55 0.64 4.33
N ARG A 62 -15.44 -0.27 3.89
CA ARG A 62 -16.77 -0.35 4.49
C ARG A 62 -16.58 -0.60 5.98
N GLU A 63 -17.24 0.21 6.80
CA GLU A 63 -17.44 -0.10 8.21
C GLU A 63 -18.09 -1.49 8.28
N THR A 64 -17.34 -2.50 8.71
CA THR A 64 -17.94 -3.75 9.13
C THR A 64 -18.73 -3.50 10.41
N PRO A 65 -20.03 -3.86 10.45
CA PRO A 65 -20.85 -3.75 11.66
C PRO A 65 -20.36 -4.66 12.79
#